data_AF-A0A8J4E5P7-F1
#
_entry.id   AF-A0A8J4E5P7-F1
#
_cell.length_a   1.000
_cell.length_b   1.000
_cell.length_c   1.000
_cell.angle_alpha   90.00
_cell.angle_beta   90.00
_cell.angle_gamma   90.00
#
_symmetry.space_group_name_H-M   'P 1'
#
loop_
_entity.id
_entity.type
_entity.pdbx_description
1 polymer ?
#
loop_
_entity_poly.entity_id
_entity_poly.type
_entity_poly.pdbx_seq_one_letter_code
_entity_poly.pdbx_strand_id
1 'polypeptide(L)'
;MRLARRLTALVGLQVLLLGVPIVTAMPAKAAPGQSDNLSRSATATASYTSAWEAVAAVNDGIDPPSSNDTVNRRWGTWPNTGEQWVLLTWSSAQNLRSADVYFFDDNGGVRLPASWRLQYWNGSSYVDVAGVTGYPTVVNQYNAVNFTQVSTTRLRIVLQSGAASVGLLELRSYSSAIGGGNPGTPSGWNPPSNLVQPLNEVWAHQESTYGNLYGFRNYGWDQVFANGGYINYCVRWDSSAPVSAALRDNIHAALQRQFKKWMDLMVGHNNWPYTDVPVKVVGWAVRDRNTLQWTDNSVDVYVNNIRENAPQCAEPCGRFFNQSGQYPNCPGGPSHHYDMSLWLTSGFGGGAGGDWGQRVGSEYFTGNLNAANMHIYLHEVGHTFGLDDFYDWTPTGQCCFLMKAGSAAQITDFDAWMFRDWWRHLKSRYGR
;
A
#
# COMPACT_ATOMS: atom_id res chain seq x y z
N MET A 1 48.18 70.02 44.29
CA MET A 1 47.16 70.54 45.24
C MET A 1 45.97 69.55 45.22
N ARG A 2 45.76 68.81 46.32
CA ARG A 2 44.55 68.05 46.78
C ARG A 2 43.77 67.16 45.76
N LEU A 3 43.82 65.82 45.81
CA LEU A 3 43.14 64.82 46.67
C LEU A 3 41.64 64.53 46.34
N ALA A 4 41.30 63.22 46.39
CA ALA A 4 39.98 62.53 46.42
C ALA A 4 39.39 62.10 45.05
N ARG A 5 38.84 60.89 44.81
CA ARG A 5 38.45 59.74 45.66
C ARG A 5 38.28 58.49 44.75
N ARG A 6 38.52 57.29 45.30
CA ARG A 6 38.23 55.97 44.68
C ARG A 6 36.72 55.73 44.55
N LEU A 7 36.27 54.96 43.55
CA LEU A 7 35.39 53.80 43.77
C LEU A 7 35.32 52.88 42.53
N THR A 8 35.25 51.59 42.85
CA THR A 8 35.31 50.33 42.10
C THR A 8 34.32 50.20 40.92
N ALA A 9 34.74 49.62 39.79
CA ALA A 9 33.84 49.12 38.74
C ALA A 9 34.08 47.63 38.50
N LEU A 10 32.99 46.86 38.54
CA LEU A 10 32.92 45.40 38.40
C LEU A 10 33.40 44.90 37.03
N VAL A 11 34.10 43.77 37.04
CA VAL A 11 34.41 42.94 35.88
C VAL A 11 33.18 42.09 35.55
N GLY A 12 32.64 42.24 34.34
CA GLY A 12 31.62 41.37 33.76
C GLY A 12 32.14 40.78 32.45
N LEU A 13 32.44 39.48 32.46
CA LEU A 13 32.95 38.70 31.35
C LEU A 13 31.85 38.52 30.29
N GLN A 14 31.98 39.17 29.12
CA GLN A 14 31.11 38.93 27.96
C GLN A 14 31.60 37.70 27.19
N VAL A 15 30.83 36.62 27.25
CA VAL A 15 31.00 35.43 26.42
C VAL A 15 30.50 35.76 25.01
N LEU A 16 31.41 35.71 24.04
CA LEU A 16 31.14 35.85 22.62
C LEU A 16 30.52 34.54 22.10
N LEU A 17 29.19 34.44 22.07
CA LEU A 17 28.49 33.34 21.39
C LEU A 17 28.52 33.58 19.88
N LEU A 18 29.26 32.74 19.17
CA LEU A 18 29.21 32.60 17.71
C LEU A 18 27.77 32.24 17.29
N GLY A 19 27.14 33.12 16.51
CA GLY A 19 25.80 32.93 15.99
C GLY A 19 25.74 31.74 15.02
N VAL A 20 25.09 30.66 15.45
CA VAL A 20 24.60 29.61 14.56
C VAL A 20 23.41 30.19 13.78
N PRO A 21 23.37 30.13 12.44
CA PRO A 21 22.20 30.57 11.71
C PRO A 21 21.03 29.64 12.06
N ILE A 22 19.97 30.20 12.65
CA ILE A 22 18.69 29.52 12.81
C ILE A 22 18.10 29.39 11.41
N VAL A 23 18.30 28.22 10.80
CA VAL A 23 17.50 27.80 9.65
C VAL A 23 16.08 27.61 10.16
N THR A 24 15.21 28.57 9.88
CA THR A 24 13.77 28.39 10.04
C THR A 24 13.35 27.34 9.03
N ALA A 25 13.11 26.12 9.50
CA ALA A 25 12.50 25.08 8.69
C ALA A 25 11.14 25.58 8.20
N MET A 26 11.00 25.74 6.88
CA MET A 26 9.68 25.84 6.28
C MET A 26 8.90 24.57 6.66
N PRO A 27 7.60 24.65 6.96
CA PRO A 27 6.83 23.44 7.20
C PRO A 27 6.92 22.56 5.95
N ALA A 28 7.38 21.32 6.14
CA ALA A 28 7.40 20.33 5.09
C ALA A 28 5.98 20.22 4.51
N LYS A 29 5.84 20.50 3.21
CA LYS A 29 4.61 20.24 2.49
C LYS A 29 4.40 18.72 2.53
N ALA A 30 3.33 18.27 3.18
CA ALA A 30 2.98 16.86 3.27
C ALA A 30 2.98 16.23 1.86
N ALA A 31 3.60 15.05 1.75
CA ALA A 31 3.60 14.28 0.51
C ALA A 31 2.15 13.93 0.13
N PRO A 32 1.75 14.00 -1.15
CA PRO A 32 0.41 13.60 -1.56
C PRO A 32 0.28 12.08 -1.40
N GLY A 33 -0.55 11.60 -0.47
CA GLY A 33 -0.87 10.18 -0.37
C GLY A 33 -1.19 9.59 1.00
N GLN A 34 -1.03 10.35 2.10
CA GLN A 34 -1.54 9.97 3.42
C GLN A 34 -3.03 10.36 3.46
N SER A 35 -3.96 9.40 3.47
CA SER A 35 -5.34 9.71 3.81
C SER A 35 -5.39 9.94 5.33
N ASP A 36 -5.15 11.18 5.75
CA ASP A 36 -4.94 11.54 7.15
C ASP A 36 -6.10 11.05 8.03
N ASN A 37 -5.84 10.06 8.89
CA ASN A 37 -6.74 9.73 10.00
C ASN A 37 -6.77 10.95 10.92
N LEU A 38 -7.82 11.77 10.79
CA LEU A 38 -7.95 13.05 11.47
C LEU A 38 -8.13 12.85 12.98
N SER A 39 -8.59 11.69 13.43
CA SER A 39 -8.74 11.36 14.85
C SER A 39 -7.45 11.49 15.65
N ARG A 40 -6.28 11.26 15.04
CA ARG A 40 -4.98 11.33 15.74
C ARG A 40 -4.61 12.73 16.21
N SER A 41 -5.22 13.77 15.61
CA SER A 41 -5.04 15.16 16.01
C SER A 41 -6.09 15.65 17.01
N ALA A 42 -7.08 14.83 17.32
CA ALA A 42 -8.14 15.17 18.27
C ALA A 42 -7.74 14.88 19.71
N THR A 43 -8.31 15.64 20.65
CA THR A 43 -8.34 15.25 22.06
C THR A 43 -9.56 14.37 22.30
N ALA A 44 -9.35 13.14 22.79
CA ALA A 44 -10.41 12.20 23.13
C ALA A 44 -10.90 12.38 24.58
N THR A 45 -12.22 12.35 24.76
CA THR A 45 -12.90 12.32 26.06
C THR A 45 -14.04 11.31 26.02
N ALA A 46 -14.53 10.84 27.16
CA ALA A 46 -15.57 9.81 27.21
C ALA A 46 -16.57 10.06 28.34
N SER A 47 -17.75 9.44 28.24
CA SER A 47 -18.76 9.43 29.30
C SER A 47 -18.22 8.84 30.61
N TYR A 48 -17.41 7.79 30.49
CA TYR A 48 -16.77 7.08 31.59
C TYR A 48 -15.56 6.31 31.03
N THR A 49 -14.62 5.93 31.88
CA THR A 49 -13.49 5.04 31.54
C THR A 49 -13.17 4.20 32.77
N SER A 50 -13.10 2.88 32.62
CA SER A 50 -12.71 1.97 33.72
C SER A 50 -11.31 2.32 34.24
N ALA A 51 -11.05 2.10 35.54
CA ALA A 51 -9.83 2.59 36.18
C ALA A 51 -8.50 2.05 35.61
N TRP A 52 -8.53 0.90 34.91
CA TRP A 52 -7.37 0.28 34.25
C TRP A 52 -7.37 0.44 32.72
N GLU A 53 -8.32 1.19 32.19
CA GLU A 53 -8.46 1.48 30.76
C GLU A 53 -8.15 2.95 30.50
N ALA A 54 -8.03 3.33 29.22
CA ALA A 54 -7.66 4.69 28.86
C ALA A 54 -8.41 5.17 27.62
N VAL A 55 -9.09 6.31 27.74
CA VAL A 55 -9.76 6.96 26.59
C VAL A 55 -8.78 7.33 25.47
N ALA A 56 -7.50 7.58 25.79
CA ALA A 56 -6.47 7.86 24.79
C ALA A 56 -6.19 6.67 23.84
N ALA A 57 -6.64 5.45 24.18
CA ALA A 57 -6.51 4.30 23.29
C ALA A 57 -7.28 4.49 21.98
N VAL A 58 -8.43 5.18 22.02
CA VAL A 58 -9.36 5.26 20.88
C VAL A 58 -8.81 6.05 19.69
N ASN A 59 -7.67 6.71 19.80
CA ASN A 59 -7.09 7.48 18.70
C ASN A 59 -5.55 7.50 18.75
N ASP A 60 -4.93 6.47 19.32
CA ASP A 60 -3.48 6.35 19.37
C ASP A 60 -2.87 5.90 18.02
N GLY A 61 -3.71 5.37 17.12
CA GLY A 61 -3.33 4.92 15.79
C GLY A 61 -2.63 3.57 15.76
N ILE A 62 -2.73 2.78 16.83
CA ILE A 62 -2.38 1.38 16.82
C ILE A 62 -3.47 0.61 16.07
N ASP A 63 -3.08 -0.28 15.16
CA ASP A 63 -4.01 -1.20 14.50
C ASP A 63 -4.27 -2.41 15.41
N PRO A 64 -5.51 -2.64 15.87
CA PRO A 64 -5.78 -3.75 16.77
C PRO A 64 -5.68 -5.11 16.05
N PRO A 65 -4.95 -6.09 16.61
CA PRO A 65 -4.83 -7.42 16.03
C PRO A 65 -6.11 -8.25 16.18
N SER A 66 -6.95 -7.96 17.18
CA SER A 66 -8.25 -8.60 17.42
C SER A 66 -9.11 -7.73 18.35
N SER A 67 -10.42 -8.00 18.44
CA SER A 67 -11.31 -7.30 19.38
C SER A 67 -11.03 -7.66 20.84
N ASN A 68 -10.42 -8.81 21.12
CA ASN A 68 -9.98 -9.21 22.45
C ASN A 68 -8.49 -8.93 22.64
N ASP A 69 -8.04 -7.74 22.23
CA ASP A 69 -6.65 -7.32 22.40
C ASP A 69 -6.33 -7.09 23.89
N THR A 70 -5.51 -7.97 24.44
CA THR A 70 -5.07 -7.91 25.83
C THR A 70 -3.73 -7.20 26.00
N VAL A 71 -3.04 -6.87 24.91
CA VAL A 71 -1.67 -6.31 24.89
C VAL A 71 -1.70 -4.79 24.78
N ASN A 72 -2.46 -4.24 23.84
CA ASN A 72 -2.50 -2.79 23.64
C ASN A 72 -3.50 -2.11 24.58
N ARG A 73 -3.37 -0.78 24.69
CA ARG A 73 -4.31 0.03 25.46
C ARG A 73 -5.69 -0.06 24.84
N ARG A 74 -6.70 0.06 25.69
CA ARG A 74 -8.11 -0.03 25.30
C ARG A 74 -8.94 0.93 26.13
N TRP A 75 -10.07 1.33 25.58
CA TRP A 75 -11.11 2.05 26.31
C TRP A 75 -12.31 1.12 26.52
N GLY A 76 -12.85 1.12 27.72
CA GLY A 76 -14.06 0.39 28.06
C GLY A 76 -14.78 1.05 29.24
N THR A 77 -15.99 0.56 29.49
CA THR A 77 -16.94 1.23 30.38
C THR A 77 -17.33 0.42 31.60
N TRP A 78 -16.69 -0.72 31.86
CA TRP A 78 -17.07 -1.59 32.99
C TRP A 78 -17.01 -0.86 34.35
N PRO A 79 -18.02 -1.03 35.23
CA PRO A 79 -19.20 -1.89 35.09
C PRO A 79 -20.43 -1.17 34.49
N ASN A 80 -20.27 0.03 33.93
CA ASN A 80 -21.37 0.86 33.44
C ASN A 80 -21.96 0.33 32.13
N THR A 81 -23.29 0.30 32.08
CA THR A 81 -24.10 -0.10 30.91
C THR A 81 -25.00 1.07 30.47
N GLY A 82 -25.84 0.84 29.46
CA GLY A 82 -26.68 1.88 28.86
C GLY A 82 -25.98 2.64 27.75
N GLU A 83 -26.40 3.88 27.52
CA GLU A 83 -25.77 4.77 26.53
C GLU A 83 -24.43 5.30 27.07
N GLN A 84 -23.37 5.08 26.32
CA GLN A 84 -22.01 5.57 26.58
C GLN A 84 -21.50 6.30 25.35
N TRP A 85 -20.50 7.18 25.51
CA TRP A 85 -19.97 7.94 24.38
C TRP A 85 -18.47 8.20 24.48
N VAL A 86 -17.84 8.33 23.32
CA VAL A 86 -16.49 8.90 23.15
C VAL A 86 -16.61 10.12 22.23
N LEU A 87 -15.90 11.19 22.58
CA LEU A 87 -15.90 12.47 21.90
C LEU A 87 -14.48 12.83 21.48
N LEU A 88 -14.29 13.01 20.17
CA LEU A 88 -13.11 13.61 19.59
C LEU A 88 -13.33 15.12 19.45
N THR A 89 -12.39 15.92 19.96
CA THR A 89 -12.39 17.38 19.84
C THR A 89 -11.14 17.88 19.14
N TRP A 90 -11.30 18.65 18.08
CA TRP A 90 -10.23 19.31 17.35
C TRP A 90 -10.15 20.80 17.69
N SER A 91 -8.95 21.39 17.56
CA SER A 91 -8.72 22.83 17.72
C SER A 91 -9.29 23.66 16.57
N SER A 92 -9.49 23.06 15.40
CA SER A 92 -10.08 23.65 14.20
C SER A 92 -11.06 22.69 13.53
N ALA A 93 -12.02 23.23 12.79
CA ALA A 93 -13.04 22.43 12.12
C ALA A 93 -12.41 21.49 11.08
N GLN A 94 -12.80 20.22 11.14
CA GLN A 94 -12.41 19.19 10.19
C GLN A 94 -13.54 18.91 9.22
N ASN A 95 -13.22 18.72 7.94
CA ASN A 95 -14.15 18.14 6.98
C ASN A 95 -14.11 16.63 7.14
N LEU A 96 -15.20 16.04 7.60
CA LEU A 96 -15.35 14.61 7.85
C LEU A 96 -16.43 14.05 6.95
N ARG A 97 -16.17 12.89 6.34
CA ARG A 97 -17.14 12.18 5.49
C ARG A 97 -17.26 10.69 5.82
N SER A 98 -16.33 10.17 6.61
CA SER A 98 -16.38 8.78 7.06
C SER A 98 -15.67 8.59 8.39
N ALA A 99 -15.96 7.46 9.03
CA ALA A 99 -15.27 7.01 10.22
C ALA A 99 -15.20 5.49 10.28
N ASP A 100 -14.23 4.98 11.01
CA ASP A 100 -14.00 3.55 11.18
C ASP A 100 -13.75 3.22 12.66
N VAL A 101 -14.39 2.15 13.15
CA VAL A 101 -14.45 1.86 14.59
C VAL A 101 -14.07 0.42 14.87
N TYR A 102 -13.09 0.21 15.74
CA TYR A 102 -12.72 -1.11 16.21
C TYR A 102 -13.23 -1.32 17.64
N PHE A 103 -14.16 -2.27 17.82
CA PHE A 103 -14.74 -2.55 19.13
C PHE A 103 -13.84 -3.44 19.99
N PHE A 104 -13.80 -3.14 21.28
CA PHE A 104 -13.20 -3.99 22.30
C PHE A 104 -14.25 -5.00 22.80
N ASP A 105 -13.88 -6.28 22.84
CA ASP A 105 -14.69 -7.40 23.35
C ASP A 105 -13.79 -8.36 24.14
N ASP A 106 -13.97 -8.42 25.46
CA ASP A 106 -13.20 -9.31 26.35
C ASP A 106 -13.85 -10.69 26.54
N ASN A 107 -14.89 -10.99 25.76
CA ASN A 107 -15.80 -12.14 25.92
C ASN A 107 -16.46 -12.25 27.30
N GLY A 108 -16.47 -11.16 28.08
CA GLY A 108 -16.94 -11.10 29.45
C GLY A 108 -17.67 -9.80 29.76
N GLY A 109 -17.05 -8.94 30.57
CA GLY A 109 -17.66 -7.72 31.13
C GLY A 109 -17.83 -6.58 30.13
N VAL A 110 -17.11 -6.65 29.00
CA VAL A 110 -17.17 -5.69 27.89
C VAL A 110 -17.41 -6.45 26.59
N ARG A 111 -18.49 -6.12 25.88
CA ARG A 111 -18.90 -6.76 24.63
C ARG A 111 -19.19 -5.71 23.56
N LEU A 112 -19.37 -6.16 22.32
CA LEU A 112 -19.87 -5.30 21.23
C LEU A 112 -21.15 -4.56 21.65
N PRO A 113 -21.33 -3.30 21.21
CA PRO A 113 -22.55 -2.55 21.49
C PRO A 113 -23.76 -3.20 20.79
N ALA A 114 -24.95 -3.04 21.38
CA ALA A 114 -26.20 -3.44 20.72
C ALA A 114 -26.51 -2.54 19.52
N SER A 115 -26.12 -1.27 19.59
CA SER A 115 -26.14 -0.34 18.46
C SER A 115 -25.17 0.81 18.71
N TRP A 116 -24.80 1.51 17.65
CA TRP A 116 -24.02 2.73 17.77
C TRP A 116 -24.39 3.72 16.69
N ARG A 117 -24.06 4.99 16.92
CA ARG A 117 -24.25 6.07 15.95
C ARG A 117 -23.15 7.13 16.09
N LEU A 118 -22.99 7.92 15.05
CA LEU A 118 -22.09 9.08 15.05
C LEU A 118 -22.91 10.37 15.09
N GLN A 119 -22.43 11.31 15.88
CA GLN A 119 -22.98 12.64 16.00
C GLN A 119 -21.89 13.67 15.80
N TYR A 120 -22.22 14.80 15.19
CA TYR A 120 -21.32 15.95 15.10
C TYR A 120 -21.92 17.15 15.82
N TRP A 121 -21.05 18.05 16.28
CA TRP A 121 -21.48 19.33 16.83
C TRP A 121 -21.78 20.32 15.69
N ASN A 122 -23.02 20.78 15.61
CA ASN A 122 -23.43 21.74 14.58
C ASN A 122 -23.26 23.22 14.99
N GLY A 123 -22.69 23.49 16.16
CA GLY A 123 -22.59 24.83 16.75
C GLY A 123 -23.48 25.02 17.99
N SER A 124 -24.56 24.25 18.13
CA SER A 124 -25.52 24.36 19.24
C SER A 124 -25.85 23.03 19.92
N SER A 125 -25.82 21.93 19.18
CA SER A 125 -26.21 20.61 19.66
C SER A 125 -25.44 19.50 18.95
N TYR A 126 -25.39 18.32 19.56
CA TYR A 126 -24.96 17.11 18.87
C TYR A 126 -26.11 16.56 18.04
N VAL A 127 -25.88 16.39 16.74
CA VAL A 127 -26.85 15.87 15.79
C VAL A 127 -26.26 14.67 15.06
N ASP A 128 -27.10 13.68 14.75
CA ASP A 128 -26.66 12.49 14.02
C ASP A 128 -26.11 12.87 12.63
N VAL A 129 -25.04 12.20 12.20
CA VAL A 129 -24.54 12.36 10.83
C VAL A 129 -25.55 11.75 9.84
N ALA A 130 -25.83 12.47 8.76
CA ALA A 130 -26.82 12.03 7.78
C ALA A 130 -26.21 11.09 6.72
N GLY A 131 -27.03 10.26 6.08
CA GLY A 131 -26.60 9.46 4.91
C GLY A 131 -25.81 8.19 5.23
N VAL A 132 -25.85 7.72 6.48
CA VAL A 132 -25.29 6.42 6.88
C VAL A 132 -26.24 5.30 6.46
N THR A 133 -25.74 4.31 5.73
CA THR A 133 -26.52 3.15 5.27
C THR A 133 -26.70 2.07 6.34
N GLY A 134 -25.84 2.07 7.36
CA GLY A 134 -25.90 1.16 8.50
C GLY A 134 -24.69 1.34 9.42
N TYR A 135 -24.82 0.85 10.65
CA TYR A 135 -23.76 0.87 11.67
C TYR A 135 -23.38 -0.57 12.01
N PRO A 136 -22.37 -1.15 11.34
CA PRO A 136 -22.00 -2.56 11.53
C PRO A 136 -21.43 -2.79 12.94
N THR A 137 -21.66 -3.99 13.47
CA THR A 137 -21.15 -4.45 14.77
C THR A 137 -20.51 -5.83 14.60
N VAL A 138 -19.35 -5.86 13.95
CA VAL A 138 -18.60 -7.07 13.64
C VAL A 138 -17.32 -7.11 14.48
N VAL A 139 -17.03 -8.28 15.03
CA VAL A 139 -15.85 -8.54 15.86
C VAL A 139 -14.59 -8.71 14.99
N ASN A 140 -13.41 -8.42 15.55
CA ASN A 140 -12.09 -8.59 14.94
C ASN A 140 -11.88 -7.77 13.65
N GLN A 141 -12.58 -6.65 13.53
CA GLN A 141 -12.39 -5.75 12.41
C GLN A 141 -12.86 -4.33 12.74
N TYR A 142 -12.46 -3.45 11.85
CA TYR A 142 -12.99 -2.12 11.69
C TYR A 142 -14.44 -2.13 11.17
N ASN A 143 -15.29 -1.31 11.79
CA ASN A 143 -16.69 -1.11 11.49
C ASN A 143 -16.88 0.27 10.85
N ALA A 144 -16.72 0.29 9.52
CA ALA A 144 -16.68 1.51 8.73
C ALA A 144 -18.08 2.06 8.44
N VAL A 145 -18.19 3.39 8.44
CA VAL A 145 -19.39 4.12 8.00
C VAL A 145 -19.02 5.32 7.15
N ASN A 146 -19.79 5.53 6.09
CA ASN A 146 -19.80 6.75 5.30
C ASN A 146 -21.00 7.59 5.65
N PHE A 147 -20.85 8.91 5.63
CA PHE A 147 -21.92 9.86 5.86
C PHE A 147 -21.80 11.06 4.91
N THR A 148 -22.85 11.87 4.88
CA THR A 148 -22.84 13.18 4.23
C THR A 148 -21.77 14.02 4.88
N GLN A 149 -20.89 14.64 4.08
CA GLN A 149 -19.76 15.40 4.62
C GLN A 149 -20.23 16.49 5.60
N VAL A 150 -19.58 16.55 6.74
CA VAL A 150 -19.80 17.58 7.77
C VAL A 150 -18.50 18.34 8.02
N SER A 151 -18.61 19.63 8.36
CA SER A 151 -17.49 20.43 8.87
C SER A 151 -17.72 20.68 10.36
N THR A 152 -16.88 20.11 11.23
CA THR A 152 -17.11 20.10 12.68
C THR A 152 -15.81 20.15 13.48
N THR A 153 -15.84 20.75 14.67
CA THR A 153 -14.75 20.65 15.66
C THR A 153 -14.91 19.46 16.61
N ARG A 154 -16.05 18.74 16.54
CA ARG A 154 -16.38 17.66 17.45
C ARG A 154 -17.13 16.54 16.76
N LEU A 155 -16.65 15.31 16.95
CA LEU A 155 -17.29 14.07 16.50
C LEU A 155 -17.49 13.18 17.72
N ARG A 156 -18.71 12.72 17.94
CA ARG A 156 -19.10 11.88 19.07
C ARG A 156 -19.60 10.54 18.55
N ILE A 157 -18.97 9.45 18.99
CA ILE A 157 -19.56 8.12 18.87
C ILE A 157 -20.42 7.86 20.09
N VAL A 158 -21.64 7.40 19.86
CA VAL A 158 -22.60 7.04 20.90
C VAL A 158 -22.88 5.55 20.77
N LEU A 159 -22.66 4.81 21.85
CA LEU A 159 -22.73 3.36 21.95
C LEU A 159 -23.86 3.00 22.91
N GLN A 160 -24.80 2.20 22.46
CA GLN A 160 -25.80 1.60 23.34
C GLN A 160 -25.32 0.20 23.73
N SER A 161 -25.12 -0.03 25.01
CA SER A 161 -24.74 -1.34 25.52
C SER A 161 -25.84 -2.38 25.28
N GLY A 162 -25.44 -3.62 25.06
CA GLY A 162 -26.31 -4.79 25.15
C GLY A 162 -26.36 -5.32 26.59
N ALA A 163 -26.15 -6.63 26.75
CA ALA A 163 -26.14 -7.29 28.06
C ALA A 163 -24.90 -6.98 28.93
N ALA A 164 -23.84 -6.41 28.34
CA ALA A 164 -22.58 -6.08 29.01
C ALA A 164 -22.15 -4.65 28.68
N SER A 165 -21.06 -4.18 29.30
CA SER A 165 -20.48 -2.84 29.05
C SER A 165 -19.91 -2.75 27.64
N VAL A 166 -19.58 -1.55 27.17
CA VAL A 166 -19.02 -1.31 25.82
C VAL A 166 -17.59 -0.81 25.86
N GLY A 167 -16.84 -1.01 24.78
CA GLY A 167 -15.47 -0.53 24.64
C GLY A 167 -15.01 -0.37 23.19
N LEU A 168 -13.90 0.34 23.02
CA LEU A 168 -13.26 0.66 21.76
C LEU A 168 -11.75 0.42 21.87
N LEU A 169 -11.18 -0.08 20.79
CA LEU A 169 -9.74 -0.16 20.59
C LEU A 169 -9.23 1.00 19.74
N GLU A 170 -9.98 1.42 18.72
CA GLU A 170 -9.58 2.53 17.84
C GLU A 170 -10.81 3.17 17.16
N LEU A 171 -10.79 4.50 16.97
CA LEU A 171 -11.76 5.32 16.26
C LEU A 171 -11.03 6.22 15.25
N ARG A 172 -11.26 5.98 13.97
CA ARG A 172 -10.67 6.72 12.85
C ARG A 172 -11.72 7.60 12.18
N SER A 173 -11.31 8.75 11.67
CA SER A 173 -12.18 9.67 10.93
C SER A 173 -11.44 10.30 9.77
N TYR A 174 -12.13 10.47 8.64
CA TYR A 174 -11.50 10.85 7.38
C TYR A 174 -12.31 11.91 6.63
N SER A 175 -11.61 12.73 5.85
CA SER A 175 -12.20 13.72 4.94
C SER A 175 -12.74 13.11 3.65
N SER A 176 -12.30 11.91 3.29
CA SER A 176 -12.83 11.09 2.19
C SER A 176 -13.82 10.05 2.69
N ALA A 177 -14.60 9.45 1.79
CA ALA A 177 -15.39 8.27 2.11
C ALA A 177 -14.49 7.02 2.19
N ILE A 178 -14.76 6.11 3.13
CA ILE A 178 -14.15 4.77 3.17
C ILE A 178 -14.84 3.94 2.08
N GLY A 179 -14.08 3.47 1.09
CA GLY A 179 -14.64 2.63 0.02
C GLY A 179 -15.30 3.39 -1.15
N GLY A 180 -15.04 4.69 -1.36
CA GLY A 180 -15.46 5.37 -2.60
C GLY A 180 -14.83 6.76 -2.85
N GLY A 181 -14.38 7.12 -4.05
CA GLY A 181 -14.53 6.40 -5.30
C GLY A 181 -15.98 6.04 -5.59
N ASN A 182 -16.93 6.98 -5.51
CA ASN A 182 -18.38 6.77 -5.70
C ASN A 182 -19.08 5.89 -4.63
N PRO A 183 -20.36 6.15 -4.31
CA PRO A 183 -21.10 5.40 -3.29
C PRO A 183 -21.51 4.02 -3.84
N GLY A 184 -20.85 2.96 -3.38
CA GLY A 184 -21.16 1.59 -3.81
C GLY A 184 -20.18 0.47 -3.48
N THR A 185 -19.23 0.60 -2.54
CA THR A 185 -18.27 -0.50 -2.27
C THR A 185 -18.07 -0.75 -0.76
N PRO A 186 -18.47 -1.93 -0.25
CA PRO A 186 -17.98 -2.50 1.02
C PRO A 186 -16.45 -2.57 1.02
N SER A 187 -15.80 -2.94 2.14
CA SER A 187 -14.39 -3.38 2.14
C SER A 187 -14.11 -4.11 0.83
N GLY A 188 -13.30 -3.56 -0.09
CA GLY A 188 -13.32 -3.99 -1.50
C GLY A 188 -13.07 -5.49 -1.72
N TRP A 189 -12.68 -6.20 -0.66
CA TRP A 189 -12.81 -7.63 -0.49
C TRP A 189 -14.26 -8.12 -0.31
N ASN A 190 -14.84 -8.64 -1.39
CA ASN A 190 -16.09 -9.40 -1.39
C ASN A 190 -16.06 -10.45 -2.53
N PRO A 191 -15.20 -11.48 -2.44
CA PRO A 191 -15.13 -12.49 -3.48
C PRO A 191 -16.47 -13.24 -3.60
N PRO A 192 -16.84 -13.72 -4.81
CA PRO A 192 -17.93 -14.66 -4.98
C PRO A 192 -17.80 -15.84 -4.01
N SER A 193 -18.92 -16.32 -3.46
CA SER A 193 -18.91 -17.36 -2.41
C SER A 193 -18.18 -18.64 -2.83
N ASN A 194 -18.25 -19.01 -4.11
CA ASN A 194 -17.56 -20.16 -4.67
C ASN A 194 -16.03 -19.98 -4.79
N LEU A 195 -15.52 -18.75 -4.63
CA LEU A 195 -14.08 -18.45 -4.66
C LEU A 195 -13.48 -18.30 -3.26
N VAL A 196 -14.30 -18.08 -2.21
CA VAL A 196 -13.80 -17.89 -0.83
C VAL A 196 -12.92 -19.06 -0.37
N GLN A 197 -13.40 -20.30 -0.52
CA GLN A 197 -12.65 -21.49 -0.11
C GLN A 197 -11.32 -21.63 -0.87
N PRO A 198 -11.29 -21.68 -2.22
CA PRO A 198 -10.04 -21.86 -2.94
C PRO A 198 -9.05 -20.71 -2.74
N LEU A 199 -9.50 -19.46 -2.54
CA LEU A 199 -8.60 -18.35 -2.21
C LEU A 199 -7.90 -18.57 -0.84
N ASN A 200 -8.66 -19.00 0.17
CA ASN A 200 -8.10 -19.34 1.48
C ASN A 200 -7.11 -20.51 1.39
N GLU A 201 -7.39 -21.52 0.57
CA GLU A 201 -6.46 -22.65 0.34
C GLU A 201 -5.15 -22.17 -0.29
N VAL A 202 -5.21 -21.28 -1.28
CA VAL A 202 -4.02 -20.67 -1.88
C VAL A 202 -3.20 -19.90 -0.84
N TRP A 203 -3.84 -19.02 -0.07
CA TRP A 203 -3.10 -18.24 0.92
C TRP A 203 -2.46 -19.11 2.01
N ALA A 204 -3.21 -20.10 2.52
CA ALA A 204 -2.69 -21.04 3.52
C ALA A 204 -1.50 -21.86 2.97
N HIS A 205 -1.57 -22.26 1.70
CA HIS A 205 -0.44 -22.88 1.02
C HIS A 205 0.77 -21.94 1.01
N GLN A 206 0.59 -20.68 0.61
CA GLN A 206 1.67 -19.68 0.59
C GLN A 206 2.32 -19.48 1.96
N GLU A 207 1.52 -19.38 3.03
CA GLU A 207 2.02 -19.25 4.40
C GLU A 207 2.83 -20.48 4.84
N SER A 208 2.42 -21.67 4.39
CA SER A 208 3.12 -22.91 4.72
C SER A 208 4.43 -23.08 3.94
N THR A 209 4.47 -22.59 2.70
CA THR A 209 5.61 -22.76 1.79
C THR A 209 6.71 -21.73 2.06
N TYR A 210 6.35 -20.47 2.38
CA TYR A 210 7.29 -19.37 2.47
C TYR A 210 7.42 -18.79 3.88
N GLY A 211 8.52 -19.12 4.55
CA GLY A 211 8.80 -18.66 5.92
C GLY A 211 8.99 -17.14 6.10
N ASN A 212 9.08 -16.35 5.02
CA ASN A 212 9.21 -14.89 5.06
C ASN A 212 8.21 -14.15 4.14
N LEU A 213 7.02 -14.73 3.91
CA LEU A 213 5.97 -14.14 3.07
C LEU A 213 5.65 -12.68 3.43
N TYR A 214 5.48 -12.39 4.73
CA TYR A 214 5.12 -11.05 5.22
C TYR A 214 6.29 -10.06 5.26
N GLY A 215 7.52 -10.56 5.43
CA GLY A 215 8.72 -9.74 5.60
C GLY A 215 9.52 -9.52 4.31
N PHE A 216 9.21 -10.22 3.23
CA PHE A 216 9.84 -9.98 1.92
C PHE A 216 9.42 -8.60 1.35
N ARG A 217 10.39 -7.74 1.01
CA ARG A 217 10.21 -6.30 0.71
C ARG A 217 10.48 -5.91 -0.74
N ASN A 218 10.45 -6.88 -1.66
CA ASN A 218 10.70 -6.61 -3.08
C ASN A 218 9.60 -7.09 -4.03
N TYR A 219 8.39 -7.42 -3.53
CA TYR A 219 7.28 -7.73 -4.43
C TYR A 219 6.99 -6.55 -5.37
N GLY A 220 6.33 -6.80 -6.49
CA GLY A 220 5.83 -5.74 -7.39
C GLY A 220 5.02 -4.68 -6.64
N TRP A 221 4.29 -5.08 -5.59
CA TRP A 221 3.62 -4.16 -4.66
C TRP A 221 4.59 -3.14 -4.03
N ASP A 222 5.73 -3.61 -3.49
CA ASP A 222 6.77 -2.77 -2.89
C ASP A 222 7.43 -1.84 -3.91
N GLN A 223 7.57 -2.31 -5.15
CA GLN A 223 8.17 -1.55 -6.24
C GLN A 223 7.23 -0.41 -6.69
N VAL A 224 5.95 -0.70 -6.92
CA VAL A 224 4.93 0.31 -7.26
C VAL A 224 4.87 1.39 -6.18
N PHE A 225 4.85 1.00 -4.90
CA PHE A 225 4.76 1.95 -3.79
C PHE A 225 6.02 2.79 -3.60
N ALA A 226 7.21 2.18 -3.70
CA ALA A 226 8.46 2.91 -3.61
C ALA A 226 8.60 3.98 -4.70
N ASN A 227 8.00 3.75 -5.86
CA ASN A 227 8.01 4.67 -6.99
C ASN A 227 6.85 5.66 -6.98
N GLY A 228 5.90 5.53 -6.05
CA GLY A 228 4.71 6.37 -6.03
C GLY A 228 3.75 6.12 -7.19
N GLY A 229 3.66 4.88 -7.67
CA GLY A 229 2.63 4.45 -8.63
C GLY A 229 3.09 4.18 -10.05
N TYR A 230 4.38 3.90 -10.29
CA TYR A 230 4.87 3.48 -11.61
C TYR A 230 5.92 2.37 -11.48
N ILE A 231 6.25 1.72 -12.61
CA ILE A 231 7.30 0.71 -12.70
C ILE A 231 8.25 1.03 -13.85
N ASN A 232 9.54 0.97 -13.58
CA ASN A 232 10.60 1.09 -14.58
C ASN A 232 11.12 -0.30 -14.96
N TYR A 233 11.33 -0.51 -16.25
CA TYR A 233 11.88 -1.72 -16.83
C TYR A 233 13.23 -1.47 -17.48
N CYS A 234 14.10 -2.47 -17.44
CA CYS A 234 15.23 -2.57 -18.33
C CYS A 234 15.13 -3.83 -19.20
N VAL A 235 15.26 -3.69 -20.52
CA VAL A 235 15.20 -4.82 -21.46
C VAL A 235 16.57 -5.44 -21.59
N ARG A 236 16.67 -6.75 -21.37
CA ARG A 236 17.87 -7.56 -21.61
C ARG A 236 17.65 -8.36 -22.90
N TRP A 237 18.17 -7.86 -24.02
CA TRP A 237 18.02 -8.48 -25.33
C TRP A 237 19.15 -9.48 -25.57
N ASP A 238 18.88 -10.74 -25.22
CA ASP A 238 19.79 -11.87 -25.39
C ASP A 238 19.49 -12.62 -26.70
N SER A 239 19.60 -11.88 -27.81
CA SER A 239 19.46 -12.39 -29.18
C SER A 239 20.40 -11.64 -30.11
N SER A 240 20.86 -12.31 -31.17
CA SER A 240 21.62 -11.69 -32.26
C SER A 240 20.72 -11.02 -33.31
N ALA A 241 19.40 -11.21 -33.23
CA ALA A 241 18.47 -10.61 -34.18
C ALA A 241 18.48 -9.07 -34.05
N PRO A 242 18.50 -8.33 -35.18
CA PRO A 242 18.56 -6.87 -35.15
C PRO A 242 17.27 -6.26 -34.60
N VAL A 243 17.41 -5.14 -33.88
CA VAL A 243 16.31 -4.38 -33.29
C VAL A 243 16.27 -2.98 -33.89
N SER A 244 15.26 -2.73 -34.72
CA SER A 244 14.96 -1.37 -35.21
C SER A 244 14.33 -0.51 -34.11
N ALA A 245 14.34 0.81 -34.28
CA ALA A 245 13.62 1.73 -33.39
C ALA A 245 12.13 1.35 -33.29
N ALA A 246 11.49 1.00 -34.41
CA ALA A 246 10.09 0.58 -34.43
C ALA A 246 9.86 -0.72 -33.63
N LEU A 247 10.77 -1.70 -33.71
CA LEU A 247 10.65 -2.92 -32.92
C LEU A 247 10.82 -2.62 -31.42
N ARG A 248 11.80 -1.78 -31.05
CA ARG A 248 11.99 -1.31 -29.67
C ARG A 248 10.71 -0.68 -29.12
N ASP A 249 10.14 0.28 -29.85
CA ASP A 249 8.95 1.01 -29.41
C ASP A 249 7.72 0.10 -29.31
N ASN A 250 7.58 -0.87 -30.23
CA ASN A 250 6.54 -1.88 -30.15
C ASN A 250 6.71 -2.82 -28.94
N ILE A 251 7.95 -3.17 -28.58
CA ILE A 251 8.24 -3.94 -27.36
C ILE A 251 7.82 -3.14 -26.12
N HIS A 252 8.16 -1.84 -26.04
CA HIS A 252 7.76 -0.99 -24.92
C HIS A 252 6.24 -0.90 -24.81
N ALA A 253 5.56 -0.68 -25.93
CA ALA A 253 4.10 -0.57 -25.98
C ALA A 253 3.41 -1.90 -25.62
N ALA A 254 3.94 -3.04 -26.08
CA ALA A 254 3.44 -4.36 -25.70
C ALA A 254 3.59 -4.60 -24.20
N LEU A 255 4.77 -4.31 -23.65
CA LEU A 255 5.06 -4.43 -22.23
C LEU A 255 4.07 -3.61 -21.38
N GLN A 256 3.86 -2.34 -21.73
CA GLN A 256 2.89 -1.46 -21.08
C GLN A 256 1.47 -2.04 -21.12
N ARG A 257 0.99 -2.46 -22.31
CA ARG A 257 -0.35 -3.03 -22.48
C ARG A 257 -0.57 -4.28 -21.65
N GLN A 258 0.42 -5.17 -21.60
CA GLN A 258 0.27 -6.45 -20.91
C GLN A 258 0.38 -6.30 -19.40
N PHE A 259 1.36 -5.54 -18.88
CA PHE A 259 1.49 -5.29 -17.44
C PHE A 259 0.27 -4.57 -16.88
N LYS A 260 -0.28 -3.61 -17.63
CA LYS A 260 -1.49 -2.87 -17.26
C LYS A 260 -2.68 -3.78 -16.97
N LYS A 261 -2.78 -4.95 -17.61
CA LYS A 261 -3.90 -5.89 -17.36
C LYS A 261 -3.96 -6.36 -15.91
N TRP A 262 -2.84 -6.57 -15.23
CA TRP A 262 -2.82 -6.89 -13.81
C TRP A 262 -3.20 -5.68 -12.95
N MET A 263 -2.64 -4.51 -13.28
CA MET A 263 -2.85 -3.28 -12.51
C MET A 263 -4.30 -2.78 -12.59
N ASP A 264 -4.96 -2.95 -13.73
CA ASP A 264 -6.37 -2.58 -13.91
C ASP A 264 -7.32 -3.38 -13.03
N LEU A 265 -6.93 -4.60 -12.61
CA LEU A 265 -7.74 -5.42 -11.69
C LEU A 265 -7.86 -4.79 -10.29
N MET A 266 -6.94 -3.89 -9.94
CA MET A 266 -6.85 -3.26 -8.63
C MET A 266 -7.52 -1.89 -8.56
N VAL A 267 -7.83 -1.27 -9.70
CA VAL A 267 -8.44 0.07 -9.72
C VAL A 267 -9.77 0.05 -8.95
N GLY A 268 -9.85 0.87 -7.90
CA GLY A 268 -11.03 0.95 -7.02
C GLY A 268 -11.17 -0.21 -6.03
N HIS A 269 -10.24 -1.16 -6.00
CA HIS A 269 -10.33 -2.33 -5.14
C HIS A 269 -9.63 -2.11 -3.78
N ASN A 270 -10.36 -2.31 -2.68
CA ASN A 270 -9.82 -2.55 -1.33
C ASN A 270 -8.68 -1.59 -0.90
N ASN A 271 -8.91 -0.28 -1.04
CA ASN A 271 -7.96 0.79 -0.72
C ASN A 271 -6.68 0.83 -1.58
N TRP A 272 -6.68 0.19 -2.74
CA TRP A 272 -5.65 0.42 -3.75
C TRP A 272 -5.66 1.89 -4.20
N PRO A 273 -4.52 2.62 -4.11
CA PRO A 273 -4.53 4.07 -4.28
C PRO A 273 -4.27 4.55 -5.71
N TYR A 274 -3.89 3.65 -6.63
CA TYR A 274 -3.48 4.02 -7.99
C TYR A 274 -4.58 3.72 -9.00
N THR A 275 -5.00 4.75 -9.74
CA THR A 275 -5.95 4.59 -10.87
C THR A 275 -5.25 4.18 -12.17
N ASP A 276 -3.93 4.31 -12.20
CA ASP A 276 -3.07 3.85 -13.28
C ASP A 276 -1.67 3.57 -12.72
N VAL A 277 -0.98 2.57 -13.28
CA VAL A 277 0.42 2.25 -12.95
C VAL A 277 1.20 2.21 -14.25
N PRO A 278 1.83 3.32 -14.66
CA PRO A 278 2.55 3.38 -15.92
C PRO A 278 3.81 2.51 -15.86
N VAL A 279 4.09 1.83 -16.97
CA VAL A 279 5.37 1.14 -17.18
C VAL A 279 6.25 1.96 -18.12
N LYS A 280 7.51 2.17 -17.75
CA LYS A 280 8.50 2.84 -18.59
C LYS A 280 9.69 1.94 -18.81
N VAL A 281 10.18 1.85 -20.04
CA VAL A 281 11.49 1.23 -20.28
C VAL A 281 12.54 2.31 -20.18
N VAL A 282 13.49 2.15 -19.27
CA VAL A 282 14.55 3.14 -19.00
C VAL A 282 15.92 2.69 -19.50
N GLY A 283 16.08 1.40 -19.83
CA GLY A 283 17.34 0.87 -20.31
C GLY A 283 17.21 -0.35 -21.22
N TRP A 284 18.27 -0.58 -22.00
CA TRP A 284 18.47 -1.74 -22.86
C TRP A 284 19.87 -2.32 -22.67
N ALA A 285 19.97 -3.62 -22.46
CA ALA A 285 21.23 -4.36 -22.41
C ALA A 285 21.35 -5.30 -23.61
N VAL A 286 22.50 -5.27 -24.29
CA VAL A 286 22.83 -6.11 -25.45
C VAL A 286 24.25 -6.65 -25.37
N ARG A 287 24.53 -7.75 -26.08
CA ARG A 287 25.92 -8.25 -26.24
C ARG A 287 26.71 -7.34 -27.17
N ASP A 288 26.14 -7.07 -28.34
CA ASP A 288 26.73 -6.24 -29.38
C ASP A 288 25.85 -5.01 -29.63
N ARG A 289 26.47 -3.82 -29.64
CA ARG A 289 25.78 -2.57 -29.93
C ARG A 289 25.21 -2.53 -31.35
N ASN A 290 25.82 -3.25 -32.28
CA ASN A 290 25.38 -3.33 -33.68
C ASN A 290 24.03 -4.02 -33.84
N THR A 291 23.59 -4.80 -32.85
CA THR A 291 22.25 -5.39 -32.82
C THR A 291 21.16 -4.32 -32.75
N LEU A 292 21.43 -3.16 -32.15
CA LEU A 292 20.48 -2.06 -32.04
C LEU A 292 20.62 -1.10 -33.24
N GLN A 293 19.66 -1.14 -34.16
CA GLN A 293 19.60 -0.33 -35.38
C GLN A 293 18.97 1.06 -35.14
N TRP A 294 19.31 1.66 -34.01
CA TRP A 294 18.86 2.98 -33.58
C TRP A 294 19.94 3.61 -32.70
N THR A 295 19.97 4.94 -32.60
CA THR A 295 21.04 5.70 -31.91
C THR A 295 20.52 6.87 -31.08
N ASP A 296 19.20 7.00 -30.90
CA ASP A 296 18.64 8.00 -30.00
C ASP A 296 18.98 7.70 -28.52
N ASN A 297 18.74 8.68 -27.66
CA ASN A 297 19.03 8.65 -26.23
C ASN A 297 17.75 8.52 -25.37
N SER A 298 16.71 7.88 -25.90
CA SER A 298 15.44 7.68 -25.18
C SER A 298 15.57 6.77 -23.95
N VAL A 299 16.60 5.92 -23.93
CA VAL A 299 16.90 4.95 -22.86
C VAL A 299 18.40 4.79 -22.70
N ASP A 300 18.84 4.34 -21.53
CA ASP A 300 20.23 3.95 -21.30
C ASP A 300 20.58 2.68 -22.09
N VAL A 301 21.79 2.59 -22.62
CA VAL A 301 22.26 1.41 -23.36
C VAL A 301 23.49 0.81 -22.69
N TYR A 302 23.36 -0.44 -22.28
CA TYR A 302 24.42 -1.24 -21.67
C TYR A 302 24.91 -2.28 -22.69
N VAL A 303 26.21 -2.27 -22.98
CA VAL A 303 26.79 -3.13 -24.02
C VAL A 303 27.82 -4.06 -23.40
N ASN A 304 27.73 -5.34 -23.73
CA ASN A 304 28.69 -6.38 -23.35
C ASN A 304 28.90 -6.54 -21.83
N ASN A 305 27.99 -6.03 -21.00
CA ASN A 305 27.93 -6.41 -19.59
C ASN A 305 27.13 -7.71 -19.48
N ILE A 306 27.79 -8.82 -19.16
CA ILE A 306 27.18 -10.15 -19.16
C ILE A 306 27.12 -10.71 -17.72
N ARG A 307 25.94 -11.18 -17.32
CA ARG A 307 25.66 -11.92 -16.08
C ARG A 307 24.66 -13.03 -16.35
N GLU A 308 24.77 -14.15 -15.63
CA GLU A 308 23.96 -15.37 -15.86
C GLU A 308 23.90 -15.79 -17.34
N ASN A 309 25.00 -15.56 -18.07
CA ASN A 309 25.08 -15.75 -19.51
C ASN A 309 24.00 -14.97 -20.31
N ALA A 310 23.68 -13.73 -19.94
CA ALA A 310 22.83 -12.82 -20.69
C ALA A 310 23.29 -11.36 -20.52
N PRO A 311 22.99 -10.44 -21.47
CA PRO A 311 23.24 -9.01 -21.30
C PRO A 311 22.56 -8.46 -20.05
N GLN A 312 23.24 -7.62 -19.30
CA GLN A 312 22.84 -7.14 -17.97
C GLN A 312 22.80 -5.61 -17.94
N CYS A 313 21.66 -5.07 -17.52
CA CYS A 313 21.53 -3.65 -17.18
C CYS A 313 22.32 -3.33 -15.91
N ALA A 314 22.70 -2.09 -15.64
CA ALA A 314 23.53 -1.76 -14.48
C ALA A 314 22.92 -2.31 -13.16
N GLU A 315 23.58 -3.28 -12.53
CA GLU A 315 23.14 -3.88 -11.26
C GLU A 315 22.93 -2.82 -10.16
N PRO A 316 23.79 -1.79 -10.02
CA PRO A 316 23.55 -0.70 -9.06
C PRO A 316 22.28 0.13 -9.29
N CYS A 317 21.65 0.02 -10.46
CA CYS A 317 20.37 0.68 -10.78
C CYS A 317 19.16 -0.25 -10.61
N GLY A 318 19.37 -1.56 -10.42
CA GLY A 318 18.28 -2.52 -10.33
C GLY A 318 17.72 -2.61 -8.91
N ARG A 319 16.39 -2.57 -8.80
CA ARG A 319 15.67 -2.71 -7.52
C ARG A 319 15.93 -4.04 -6.83
N PHE A 320 16.07 -5.13 -7.60
CA PHE A 320 16.47 -6.43 -7.07
C PHE A 320 17.77 -6.35 -6.22
N PHE A 321 18.72 -5.52 -6.64
CA PHE A 321 20.00 -5.31 -5.94
C PHE A 321 19.95 -4.20 -4.88
N ASN A 322 18.92 -3.35 -4.90
CA ASN A 322 18.75 -2.17 -4.04
C ASN A 322 17.34 -2.12 -3.45
N GLN A 323 16.98 -3.12 -2.63
CA GLN A 323 15.62 -3.28 -2.10
C GLN A 323 15.18 -2.15 -1.14
N SER A 324 16.12 -1.32 -0.66
CA SER A 324 15.81 -0.09 0.10
C SER A 324 15.18 1.02 -0.73
N GLY A 325 15.22 0.92 -2.07
CA GLY A 325 14.77 1.97 -2.99
C GLY A 325 15.68 3.21 -3.02
N GLN A 326 16.83 3.18 -2.34
CA GLN A 326 17.86 4.20 -2.41
C GLN A 326 18.94 3.66 -3.34
N TYR A 327 19.14 4.27 -4.51
CA TYR A 327 20.06 3.77 -5.54
C TYR A 327 21.38 4.58 -5.57
N PRO A 328 22.21 4.57 -4.50
CA PRO A 328 23.33 5.51 -4.34
C PRO A 328 24.43 5.31 -5.38
N ASN A 329 24.54 4.11 -5.95
CA ASN A 329 25.60 3.74 -6.88
C ASN A 329 25.11 3.59 -8.32
N CYS A 330 23.85 3.94 -8.61
CA CYS A 330 23.30 3.86 -9.95
C CYS A 330 24.00 4.89 -10.87
N PRO A 331 24.66 4.47 -11.97
CA PRO A 331 25.19 5.39 -12.95
C PRO A 331 24.08 6.29 -13.52
N GLY A 332 24.32 7.60 -13.61
CA GLY A 332 23.29 8.58 -13.98
C GLY A 332 22.43 9.04 -12.79
N GLY A 333 22.56 8.39 -11.64
CA GLY A 333 21.84 8.72 -10.41
C GLY A 333 20.48 8.00 -10.29
N PRO A 334 19.77 8.17 -9.16
CA PRO A 334 18.57 7.40 -8.87
C PRO A 334 17.45 7.49 -9.91
N SER A 335 17.38 8.52 -10.76
CA SER A 335 16.37 8.63 -11.82
C SER A 335 16.52 7.60 -12.93
N HIS A 336 17.67 6.93 -13.03
CA HIS A 336 17.98 5.89 -14.02
C HIS A 336 17.71 4.47 -13.53
N HIS A 337 17.14 4.31 -12.32
CA HIS A 337 16.84 2.99 -11.78
C HIS A 337 15.76 2.24 -12.59
N TYR A 338 15.85 0.91 -12.55
CA TYR A 338 14.79 0.01 -13.02
C TYR A 338 14.35 -0.91 -11.90
N ASP A 339 13.07 -1.25 -11.90
CA ASP A 339 12.50 -2.18 -10.94
C ASP A 339 12.54 -3.61 -11.45
N MET A 340 12.28 -3.76 -12.75
CA MET A 340 12.07 -5.03 -13.41
C MET A 340 12.99 -5.21 -14.60
N SER A 341 13.48 -6.43 -14.81
CA SER A 341 14.23 -6.80 -16.01
C SER A 341 13.35 -7.62 -16.96
N LEU A 342 13.20 -7.20 -18.22
CA LEU A 342 12.58 -8.02 -19.26
C LEU A 342 13.67 -8.72 -20.06
N TRP A 343 13.88 -10.01 -19.83
CA TRP A 343 14.85 -10.82 -20.57
C TRP A 343 14.16 -11.43 -21.78
N LEU A 344 14.64 -11.05 -22.96
CA LEU A 344 14.21 -11.58 -24.23
C LEU A 344 15.32 -12.47 -24.76
N THR A 345 15.22 -13.77 -24.46
CA THR A 345 16.27 -14.77 -24.73
C THR A 345 15.95 -15.56 -25.99
N SER A 346 16.87 -15.58 -26.95
CA SER A 346 16.69 -16.35 -28.18
C SER A 346 16.61 -17.85 -27.91
N GLY A 347 15.61 -18.51 -28.50
CA GLY A 347 15.41 -19.95 -28.38
C GLY A 347 14.96 -20.42 -27.00
N PHE A 348 14.66 -19.51 -26.07
CA PHE A 348 14.13 -19.89 -24.76
C PHE A 348 12.67 -20.31 -24.87
N GLY A 349 12.41 -21.58 -24.54
CA GLY A 349 11.05 -22.13 -24.43
C GLY A 349 10.49 -21.93 -23.02
N GLY A 350 9.23 -21.50 -22.93
CA GLY A 350 8.56 -21.23 -21.64
C GLY A 350 8.83 -19.82 -21.10
N GLY A 351 8.67 -19.68 -19.79
CA GLY A 351 8.85 -18.43 -19.07
C GLY A 351 9.45 -18.66 -17.68
N ALA A 352 10.03 -17.59 -17.12
CA ALA A 352 10.41 -17.53 -15.72
C ALA A 352 10.23 -16.10 -15.21
N GLY A 353 9.71 -15.95 -13.99
CA GLY A 353 9.32 -14.65 -13.46
C GLY A 353 9.57 -14.56 -11.96
N GLY A 354 9.55 -13.33 -11.46
CA GLY A 354 9.70 -13.06 -10.04
C GLY A 354 9.78 -11.57 -9.75
N ASP A 355 10.30 -11.25 -8.57
CA ASP A 355 10.53 -9.88 -8.09
C ASP A 355 11.61 -9.12 -8.86
N TRP A 356 12.43 -9.82 -9.66
CA TRP A 356 13.50 -9.25 -10.47
C TRP A 356 13.09 -8.93 -11.91
N GLY A 357 11.96 -9.45 -12.40
CA GLY A 357 11.67 -9.40 -13.83
C GLY A 357 10.87 -10.57 -14.39
N GLN A 358 10.89 -10.63 -15.72
CA GLN A 358 10.40 -11.76 -16.52
C GLN A 358 11.47 -12.16 -17.53
N ARG A 359 11.57 -13.46 -17.80
CA ARG A 359 12.34 -14.03 -18.90
C ARG A 359 11.44 -14.87 -19.78
N VAL A 360 11.47 -14.57 -21.08
CA VAL A 360 10.71 -15.28 -22.11
C VAL A 360 11.53 -15.38 -23.39
N GLY A 361 11.08 -16.23 -24.32
CA GLY A 361 11.64 -16.32 -25.66
C GLY A 361 11.56 -14.98 -26.41
N SER A 362 12.65 -14.50 -27.01
CA SER A 362 12.61 -13.27 -27.82
C SER A 362 11.71 -13.45 -29.04
N GLU A 363 11.72 -14.63 -29.67
CA GLU A 363 10.85 -14.98 -30.80
C GLU A 363 9.38 -15.02 -30.37
N TYR A 364 9.09 -15.58 -29.19
CA TYR A 364 7.75 -15.58 -28.61
C TYR A 364 7.24 -14.16 -28.35
N PHE A 365 8.01 -13.33 -27.64
CA PHE A 365 7.57 -11.98 -27.27
C PHE A 365 7.36 -11.11 -28.51
N THR A 366 8.32 -11.12 -29.44
CA THR A 366 8.24 -10.33 -30.67
C THR A 366 7.16 -10.83 -31.64
N GLY A 367 6.90 -12.14 -31.68
CA GLY A 367 5.78 -12.71 -32.44
C GLY A 367 4.40 -12.35 -31.88
N ASN A 368 4.32 -11.92 -30.62
CA ASN A 368 3.06 -11.64 -29.92
C ASN A 368 2.88 -10.16 -29.53
N LEU A 369 3.65 -9.22 -30.12
CA LEU A 369 3.61 -7.80 -29.74
C LEU A 369 2.19 -7.20 -29.76
N ASN A 370 1.36 -7.63 -30.72
CA ASN A 370 -0.01 -7.15 -30.88
C ASN A 370 -1.07 -8.12 -30.36
N ALA A 371 -0.67 -9.20 -29.70
CA ALA A 371 -1.60 -10.16 -29.13
C ALA A 371 -2.47 -9.50 -28.05
N ALA A 372 -3.75 -9.88 -28.02
CA ALA A 372 -4.66 -9.41 -26.97
C ALA A 372 -4.17 -9.83 -25.59
N ASN A 373 -3.62 -11.05 -25.46
CA ASN A 373 -3.04 -11.59 -24.24
C ASN A 373 -1.72 -12.29 -24.58
N MET A 374 -0.61 -11.83 -24.01
CA MET A 374 0.68 -12.51 -24.12
C MET A 374 0.81 -13.55 -23.01
N HIS A 375 0.11 -14.67 -23.14
CA HIS A 375 0.00 -15.77 -22.14
C HIS A 375 1.22 -15.89 -21.22
N ILE A 376 2.37 -16.32 -21.76
CA ILE A 376 3.55 -16.63 -20.95
C ILE A 376 4.01 -15.39 -20.17
N TYR A 377 4.12 -14.24 -20.83
CA TYR A 377 4.50 -13.00 -20.17
C TYR A 377 3.50 -12.61 -19.06
N LEU A 378 2.20 -12.74 -19.29
CA LEU A 378 1.18 -12.44 -18.27
C LEU A 378 1.30 -13.35 -17.06
N HIS A 379 1.59 -14.63 -17.27
CA HIS A 379 1.87 -15.60 -16.20
C HIS A 379 3.09 -15.16 -15.40
N GLU A 380 4.21 -14.84 -16.07
CA GLU A 380 5.44 -14.42 -15.38
C GLU A 380 5.28 -13.10 -14.60
N VAL A 381 4.36 -12.21 -15.01
CA VAL A 381 4.03 -11.01 -14.23
C VAL A 381 3.30 -11.37 -12.93
N GLY A 382 2.56 -12.47 -12.87
CA GLY A 382 1.93 -12.92 -11.62
C GLY A 382 2.96 -13.16 -10.51
N HIS A 383 4.09 -13.80 -10.85
CA HIS A 383 5.19 -14.05 -9.91
C HIS A 383 5.84 -12.77 -9.38
N THR A 384 5.85 -11.69 -10.16
CA THR A 384 6.30 -10.37 -9.67
C THR A 384 5.55 -9.94 -8.42
N PHE A 385 4.26 -10.25 -8.35
CA PHE A 385 3.42 -9.89 -7.22
C PHE A 385 3.29 -10.99 -6.16
N GLY A 386 4.10 -12.05 -6.31
CA GLY A 386 4.20 -13.16 -5.37
C GLY A 386 3.16 -14.25 -5.58
N LEU A 387 2.45 -14.27 -6.70
CA LEU A 387 1.58 -15.38 -7.05
C LEU A 387 2.43 -16.61 -7.40
N ASP A 388 2.06 -17.76 -6.86
CA ASP A 388 2.78 -19.01 -7.06
C ASP A 388 2.38 -19.74 -8.35
N ASP A 389 3.24 -20.69 -8.71
CA ASP A 389 3.00 -21.66 -9.77
C ASP A 389 2.18 -22.86 -9.23
N PHE A 390 1.29 -23.41 -10.05
CA PHE A 390 0.39 -24.51 -9.64
C PHE A 390 0.64 -25.78 -10.46
N TYR A 391 1.78 -26.44 -10.22
CA TYR A 391 2.16 -27.66 -10.95
C TYR A 391 1.66 -28.96 -10.31
N ASP A 392 1.66 -29.02 -8.98
CA ASP A 392 1.49 -30.25 -8.19
C ASP A 392 0.17 -30.30 -7.41
N TRP A 393 -0.56 -29.19 -7.35
CA TRP A 393 -1.87 -29.13 -6.72
C TRP A 393 -2.80 -28.15 -7.41
N THR A 394 -4.08 -28.15 -7.03
CA THR A 394 -5.08 -27.21 -7.55
C THR A 394 -6.10 -26.90 -6.45
N PRO A 395 -6.44 -25.62 -6.22
CA PRO A 395 -7.47 -25.23 -5.26
C PRO A 395 -8.84 -25.85 -5.60
N THR A 396 -9.61 -26.13 -4.56
CA THR A 396 -10.91 -26.79 -4.65
C THR A 396 -11.86 -26.06 -5.61
N GLY A 397 -12.41 -26.81 -6.56
CA GLY A 397 -13.39 -26.29 -7.52
C GLY A 397 -12.81 -25.36 -8.59
N GLN A 398 -11.49 -25.20 -8.65
CA GLN A 398 -10.80 -24.46 -9.71
C GLN A 398 -10.14 -25.45 -10.68
N CYS A 399 -10.14 -25.14 -11.98
CA CYS A 399 -9.48 -26.00 -12.97
C CYS A 399 -8.45 -25.25 -13.81
N CYS A 400 -8.75 -23.98 -14.09
CA CYS A 400 -8.22 -23.32 -15.26
C CYS A 400 -8.05 -21.83 -14.94
N PHE A 401 -6.81 -21.45 -14.71
CA PHE A 401 -6.42 -20.08 -14.38
C PHE A 401 -4.97 -19.88 -14.80
N LEU A 402 -4.59 -18.66 -15.10
CA LEU A 402 -3.34 -18.32 -15.74
C LEU A 402 -2.13 -18.83 -14.95
N MET A 403 -2.15 -18.71 -13.62
CA MET A 403 -1.06 -19.17 -12.74
C MET A 403 -0.94 -20.70 -12.66
N LYS A 404 -1.93 -21.45 -13.15
CA LYS A 404 -1.78 -22.87 -13.45
C LYS A 404 -1.35 -22.99 -14.91
N ALA A 405 -0.03 -22.97 -15.12
CA ALA A 405 0.60 -22.87 -16.43
C ALA A 405 -0.05 -23.79 -17.48
N GLY A 406 -0.38 -23.22 -18.64
CA GLY A 406 -1.02 -23.95 -19.75
C GLY A 406 -2.53 -24.21 -19.62
N SER A 407 -3.15 -23.96 -18.46
CA SER A 407 -4.59 -24.20 -18.26
C SER A 407 -5.50 -23.05 -18.72
N ALA A 408 -4.95 -21.83 -18.84
CA ALA A 408 -5.65 -20.66 -19.38
C ALA A 408 -4.70 -19.78 -20.19
N ALA A 409 -5.21 -19.10 -21.22
CA ALA A 409 -4.40 -18.23 -22.10
C ALA A 409 -4.45 -16.73 -21.74
N GLN A 410 -5.16 -16.39 -20.67
CA GLN A 410 -5.40 -15.03 -20.21
C GLN A 410 -5.68 -15.03 -18.71
N ILE A 411 -5.54 -13.87 -18.07
CA ILE A 411 -5.94 -13.66 -16.68
C ILE A 411 -7.43 -13.99 -16.56
N THR A 412 -7.77 -14.93 -15.68
CA THR A 412 -9.15 -15.36 -15.39
C THR A 412 -9.71 -14.64 -14.17
N ASP A 413 -11.00 -14.85 -13.89
CA ASP A 413 -11.63 -14.33 -12.68
C ASP A 413 -10.98 -14.86 -11.40
N PHE A 414 -10.54 -16.12 -11.39
CA PHE A 414 -9.83 -16.67 -10.23
C PHE A 414 -8.47 -16.02 -10.04
N ASP A 415 -7.69 -15.81 -11.10
CA ASP A 415 -6.42 -15.08 -11.02
C ASP A 415 -6.62 -13.66 -10.49
N ALA A 416 -7.66 -12.96 -10.97
CA ALA A 416 -7.98 -11.61 -10.54
C ALA A 416 -8.32 -11.54 -9.05
N TRP A 417 -9.11 -12.49 -8.53
CA TRP A 417 -9.42 -12.55 -7.11
C TRP A 417 -8.24 -13.00 -6.26
N MET A 418 -7.41 -13.91 -6.75
CA MET A 418 -6.18 -14.34 -6.10
C MET A 418 -5.20 -13.17 -5.96
N PHE A 419 -5.03 -12.37 -7.02
CA PHE A 419 -4.23 -11.14 -7.01
C PHE A 419 -4.71 -10.11 -5.99
N ARG A 420 -6.03 -9.90 -5.96
CA ARG A 420 -6.70 -9.04 -4.97
C ARG A 420 -6.54 -9.56 -3.54
N ASP A 421 -6.46 -10.88 -3.36
CA ASP A 421 -6.28 -11.50 -2.06
C ASP A 421 -4.89 -11.26 -1.50
N TRP A 422 -3.85 -11.39 -2.34
CA TRP A 422 -2.49 -10.98 -1.98
C TRP A 422 -2.46 -9.54 -1.46
N TRP A 423 -3.13 -8.64 -2.17
CA TRP A 423 -3.26 -7.26 -1.72
C TRP A 423 -3.97 -7.17 -0.36
N ARG A 424 -5.09 -7.87 -0.15
CA ARG A 424 -5.79 -7.88 1.16
C ARG A 424 -4.85 -8.25 2.31
N HIS A 425 -3.98 -9.24 2.12
CA HIS A 425 -3.06 -9.69 3.15
C HIS A 425 -1.85 -8.78 3.36
N LEU A 426 -1.39 -8.10 2.30
CA LEU A 426 -0.17 -7.30 2.35
C LEU A 426 -0.40 -5.79 2.50
N LYS A 427 -1.62 -5.29 2.24
CA LYS A 427 -1.89 -3.84 2.12
C LYS A 427 -1.54 -3.00 3.35
N SER A 428 -1.64 -3.59 4.55
CA SER A 428 -1.31 -2.92 5.82
C SER A 428 0.14 -2.44 5.86
N ARG A 429 1.04 -3.11 5.13
CA ARG A 429 2.46 -2.71 4.96
C ARG A 429 2.62 -1.32 4.35
N TYR A 430 1.60 -0.85 3.63
CA TYR A 430 1.60 0.43 2.92
C TYR A 430 0.65 1.45 3.57
N GLY A 431 0.15 1.17 4.77
CA GLY A 431 -0.81 2.02 5.49
C GLY A 431 -2.19 2.09 4.81
N ARG A 432 -2.68 0.96 4.28
CA ARG A 432 -3.92 0.87 3.48
C ARG A 432 -4.96 -0.08 4.05
#